data_AF-A0A2W5ZFN5-F1
#
_entry.id   AF-A0A2W5ZFN5-F1
#
_cell.length_a   1.000
_cell.length_b   1.000
_cell.length_c   1.000
_cell.angle_alpha   90.00
_cell.angle_beta   90.00
_cell.angle_gamma   90.00
#
_symmetry.space_group_name_H-M   'P 1'
#
loop_
_entity.id
_entity.type
_entity.pdbx_description
1 polymer ?
#
loop_
_entity_poly.entity_id
_entity_poly.type
_entity_poly.pdbx_seq_one_letter_code
_entity_poly.pdbx_strand_id
1 'polypeptide(L)'
;MAAFESHKLSDRSDLQVNLANGNLVIHGQDLSIRGYDAGNSLTALAEPGGSISGSACGSNPCSSFQYNNNGQRTKSTFPGGATLNIGYDNAGNETSVVGKSSSSAVLTSFS
;
A
#
# COMPACT_ATOMS: atom_id res chain seq x y z
N MET A 1 4.33 22.50 -27.23
CA MET A 1 3.07 22.14 -26.56
C MET A 1 3.05 20.63 -26.46
N ALA A 2 2.88 20.06 -25.26
CA ALA A 2 2.82 18.61 -25.11
C ALA A 2 1.56 18.05 -25.79
N ALA A 3 1.70 17.01 -26.61
CA ALA A 3 0.59 16.31 -27.23
C ALA A 3 0.28 15.04 -26.44
N PHE A 4 -0.99 14.85 -26.09
CA PHE A 4 -1.47 13.69 -25.36
C PHE A 4 -2.29 12.79 -26.30
N GLU A 5 -2.02 11.50 -26.26
CA GLU A 5 -2.89 10.46 -26.86
C GLU A 5 -3.65 9.77 -25.72
N SER A 6 -4.98 9.68 -25.84
CA SER A 6 -5.87 9.26 -24.75
C SER A 6 -6.60 7.96 -25.10
N HIS A 7 -6.63 7.04 -24.13
CA HIS A 7 -7.32 5.76 -24.24
C HIS A 7 -8.20 5.52 -23.02
N LYS A 8 -9.51 5.36 -23.23
CA LYS A 8 -10.42 4.92 -22.18
C LYS A 8 -10.17 3.44 -21.85
N LEU A 9 -10.07 3.14 -20.57
CA LEU A 9 -10.04 1.76 -20.07
C LEU A 9 -11.42 1.32 -19.60
N SER A 10 -12.15 2.25 -19.00
CA SER A 10 -13.52 2.06 -18.55
C SER A 10 -14.32 3.34 -18.74
N ASP A 11 -15.60 3.33 -18.34
CA ASP A 11 -16.42 4.54 -18.25
C ASP A 11 -15.91 5.53 -17.18
N ARG A 12 -15.08 5.06 -16.24
CA ARG A 12 -14.59 5.79 -15.08
C ARG A 12 -13.08 6.05 -15.09
N SER A 13 -12.36 5.65 -16.15
CA SER A 13 -10.92 5.85 -16.24
C SER A 13 -10.35 5.93 -17.67
N ASP A 14 -9.28 6.72 -17.80
CA ASP A 14 -8.46 6.83 -19.00
C ASP A 14 -6.95 6.88 -18.68
N LEU A 15 -6.15 6.40 -19.62
CA LEU A 15 -4.70 6.64 -19.66
C LEU A 15 -4.40 7.68 -20.73
N GLN A 16 -3.41 8.53 -20.47
CA GLN A 16 -2.87 9.47 -21.45
C GLN A 16 -1.36 9.37 -21.49
N VAL A 17 -0.81 9.23 -22.70
CA VAL A 17 0.64 9.29 -22.92
C VAL A 17 0.98 10.62 -23.54
N ASN A 18 1.96 11.31 -22.95
CA ASN A 18 2.56 12.49 -23.54
C ASN A 18 3.62 12.06 -24.56
N LEU A 19 3.33 12.21 -25.85
CA LEU A 19 4.20 11.76 -26.93
C LEU A 19 5.52 12.55 -27.03
N ALA A 20 5.61 13.71 -26.38
CA ALA A 20 6.80 14.55 -26.42
C ALA A 20 7.87 14.15 -25.38
N ASN A 21 7.46 13.54 -24.26
CA ASN A 21 8.39 13.21 -23.16
C ASN A 21 8.18 11.81 -22.55
N GLY A 22 7.26 11.03 -23.09
CA GLY A 22 6.97 9.67 -22.64
C GLY A 22 6.26 9.59 -21.29
N ASN A 23 5.82 10.72 -20.72
CA ASN A 23 5.13 10.70 -19.44
C ASN A 23 3.76 10.03 -19.57
N LEU A 24 3.43 9.18 -18.60
CA LEU A 24 2.12 8.51 -18.52
C LEU A 24 1.29 9.17 -17.43
N VAL A 25 0.04 9.53 -17.76
CA VAL A 25 -0.96 10.06 -16.83
C VAL A 25 -2.14 9.10 -16.77
N ILE A 26 -2.65 8.85 -15.58
CA ILE A 26 -3.84 8.01 -15.36
C ILE A 26 -4.88 8.85 -14.64
N HIS A 27 -6.08 8.94 -15.20
CA HIS A 27 -7.23 9.52 -14.52
C HIS A 27 -8.21 8.41 -14.16
N GLY A 28 -8.61 8.35 -12.89
CA GLY A 28 -9.60 7.40 -12.41
C GLY A 28 -10.06 7.78 -11.02
N GLN A 29 -11.37 7.70 -10.79
CA GLN A 29 -11.99 8.02 -9.49
C GLN A 29 -11.73 6.94 -8.41
N ASP A 30 -11.42 5.71 -8.84
CA ASP A 30 -11.14 4.56 -7.97
C ASP A 30 -9.72 4.00 -8.20
N LEU A 31 -8.75 4.86 -8.52
CA LEU A 31 -7.38 4.43 -8.83
C LEU A 31 -6.68 3.88 -7.58
N SER A 32 -6.44 2.56 -7.57
CA SER A 32 -5.58 1.91 -6.56
C SER A 32 -4.17 1.72 -7.11
N ILE A 33 -3.25 2.58 -6.68
CA ILE A 33 -1.81 2.39 -6.90
C ILE A 33 -1.32 1.44 -5.80
N ARG A 34 -0.61 0.38 -6.18
CA ARG A 34 -0.05 -0.61 -5.25
C ARG A 34 1.47 -0.58 -5.35
N GLY A 35 2.14 -0.45 -4.20
CA GLY A 35 3.58 -0.64 -4.09
C GLY A 35 3.90 -2.12 -3.88
N TYR A 36 4.86 -2.65 -4.62
CA TYR A 36 5.37 -4.02 -4.43
C TYR A 36 6.86 -3.99 -4.09
N ASP A 37 7.35 -4.95 -3.32
CA ASP A 37 8.80 -5.18 -3.16
C ASP A 37 9.39 -6.01 -4.33
N ALA A 38 10.70 -6.27 -4.30
CA ALA A 38 11.39 -7.06 -5.32
C ALA A 38 10.91 -8.53 -5.40
N GLY A 39 10.22 -9.02 -4.36
CA GLY A 39 9.57 -10.32 -4.31
C GLY A 39 8.09 -10.27 -4.73
N ASN A 40 7.61 -9.13 -5.24
CA ASN A 40 6.23 -8.89 -5.63
C ASN A 40 5.22 -8.97 -4.46
N SER A 41 5.65 -8.66 -3.23
CA SER A 41 4.78 -8.55 -2.06
C SER A 41 4.25 -7.13 -1.91
N LEU A 42 2.96 -6.97 -1.59
CA LEU A 42 2.30 -5.66 -1.45
C LEU A 42 2.84 -4.89 -0.24
N THR A 43 3.57 -3.79 -0.45
CA THR A 43 4.19 -3.00 0.64
C THR A 43 3.37 -1.78 1.07
N ALA A 44 2.50 -1.28 0.19
CA ALA A 44 1.63 -0.15 0.47
C ALA A 44 0.31 -0.23 -0.30
N LEU A 45 -0.79 0.17 0.35
CA LEU A 45 -2.14 0.26 -0.20
C LEU A 45 -2.73 1.63 0.11
N ALA A 46 -3.05 2.42 -0.93
CA ALA A 46 -3.79 3.67 -0.76
C ALA A 46 -5.24 3.38 -0.33
N GLU A 47 -5.70 4.04 0.72
CA GLU A 47 -7.11 4.00 1.15
C GLU A 47 -7.94 5.04 0.38
N PRO A 48 -9.29 5.00 0.43
CA PRO A 48 -10.11 5.98 -0.26
C PRO A 48 -9.73 7.43 0.06
N GLY A 49 -9.47 8.24 -0.98
CA GLY A 49 -9.02 9.62 -0.86
C GLY A 49 -7.52 9.78 -0.52
N GLY A 50 -6.78 8.69 -0.40
CA GLY A 50 -5.32 8.71 -0.23
C GLY A 50 -4.55 8.44 -1.51
N SER A 51 -3.23 8.66 -1.43
CA SER A 51 -2.29 8.40 -2.52
C SER A 51 -0.96 7.93 -1.94
N ILE A 52 -0.26 7.07 -2.67
CA ILE A 52 1.08 6.63 -2.29
C ILE A 52 2.09 7.47 -3.06
N SER A 53 3.08 8.02 -2.36
CA SER A 53 4.23 8.69 -2.98
C SER A 53 5.45 7.79 -2.85
N GLY A 54 5.86 7.16 -3.96
CA GLY A 54 6.94 6.17 -3.96
C GLY A 54 6.55 4.87 -3.26
N SER A 55 7.39 4.40 -2.34
CA SER A 55 7.16 3.16 -1.58
C SER A 55 6.63 3.39 -0.16
N ALA A 56 6.29 4.65 0.18
CA ALA A 56 5.97 5.04 1.54
C ALA A 56 4.62 5.75 1.62
N CYS A 57 4.01 5.62 2.80
CA CYS A 57 2.68 6.15 3.04
C CYS A 57 2.58 7.68 3.18
N GLY A 58 3.73 8.36 3.34
CA GLY A 58 3.76 9.82 3.48
C GLY A 58 2.74 10.33 4.50
N SER A 59 2.07 11.42 4.15
CA SER A 59 0.99 12.01 4.96
C SER A 59 -0.42 11.60 4.50
N ASN A 60 -0.53 10.79 3.46
CA ASN A 60 -1.80 10.43 2.87
C ASN A 60 -2.42 9.20 3.57
N PRO A 61 -3.76 9.06 3.52
CA PRO A 61 -4.42 7.84 3.96
C PRO A 61 -3.94 6.60 3.20
N CYS A 62 -3.12 5.78 3.82
CA CYS A 62 -2.73 4.48 3.28
C CYS A 62 -2.27 3.52 4.37
N SER A 63 -2.28 2.25 4.04
CA SER A 63 -1.78 1.15 4.87
C SER A 63 -0.42 0.67 4.34
N SER A 64 0.53 0.35 5.22
CA SER A 64 1.83 -0.22 4.87
C SER A 64 2.08 -1.58 5.53
N PHE A 65 2.83 -2.44 4.83
CA PHE A 65 3.04 -3.83 5.23
C PHE A 65 4.52 -4.22 5.19
N GLN A 66 4.92 -5.06 6.14
CA GLN A 66 6.26 -5.64 6.23
C GLN A 66 6.16 -7.15 6.26
N TYR A 67 7.16 -7.82 5.68
CA TYR A 67 7.20 -9.27 5.54
C TYR A 67 8.52 -9.82 6.07
N ASN A 68 8.50 -11.06 6.56
CA ASN A 68 9.72 -11.82 6.81
C ASN A 68 10.25 -12.46 5.51
N ASN A 69 11.39 -13.14 5.59
CA ASN A 69 12.01 -13.81 4.43
C ASN A 69 11.15 -14.94 3.83
N ASN A 70 10.16 -15.44 4.57
CA ASN A 70 9.21 -16.45 4.10
C ASN A 70 7.98 -15.82 3.41
N GLY A 71 7.96 -14.49 3.22
CA GLY A 71 6.83 -13.78 2.61
C GLY A 71 5.61 -13.65 3.53
N GLN A 72 5.76 -13.91 4.83
CA GLN A 72 4.68 -13.78 5.81
C GLN A 72 4.66 -12.37 6.39
N ARG A 73 3.47 -11.78 6.50
CA ARG A 73 3.30 -10.40 6.94
C ARG A 73 3.55 -10.28 8.46
N THR A 74 4.61 -9.59 8.85
CA THR A 74 4.99 -9.40 10.27
C THR A 74 4.47 -8.09 10.86
N LYS A 75 4.14 -7.10 10.02
CA LYS A 75 3.61 -5.82 10.48
C LYS A 75 2.64 -5.22 9.47
N SER A 76 1.55 -4.66 9.98
CA SER A 76 0.69 -3.72 9.27
C SER A 76 0.67 -2.38 10.01
N THR A 77 0.72 -1.28 9.27
CA THR A 77 0.51 0.08 9.79
C THR A 77 -0.65 0.68 9.05
N PHE A 78 -1.67 1.17 9.76
CA PHE A 78 -2.90 1.71 9.19
C PHE A 78 -2.87 3.24 9.14
N PRO A 79 -3.79 3.88 8.39
CA PRO A 79 -4.02 5.31 8.51
C PRO A 79 -4.22 5.72 9.98
N GLY A 80 -3.62 6.84 10.36
CA GLY A 80 -3.63 7.31 11.75
C GLY A 80 -2.59 6.63 12.66
N GLY A 81 -1.77 5.71 12.13
CA GLY A 81 -0.57 5.18 12.80
C GLY A 81 -0.79 4.00 13.73
N ALA A 82 -2.00 3.45 13.80
CA ALA A 82 -2.24 2.18 14.50
C ALA A 82 -1.46 1.05 13.82
N THR A 83 -1.00 0.07 14.61
CA THR A 83 -0.18 -1.05 14.11
C THR A 83 -0.74 -2.40 14.54
N LEU A 84 -0.51 -3.40 13.70
CA LEU A 84 -0.73 -4.82 14.00
C LEU A 84 0.57 -5.57 13.75
N ASN A 85 1.14 -6.16 14.79
CA ASN A 85 2.38 -6.94 14.72
C ASN A 85 2.05 -8.43 14.86
N ILE A 86 2.65 -9.27 14.03
CA ILE A 86 2.41 -10.72 14.02
C ILE A 86 3.74 -11.47 14.14
N GLY A 87 3.80 -12.43 15.06
CA GLY A 87 4.92 -13.35 15.23
C GLY A 87 4.58 -14.73 14.67
N TYR A 88 5.59 -15.42 14.11
CA TYR A 88 5.45 -16.75 13.54
C TYR A 88 6.48 -17.71 14.13
N ASP A 89 6.12 -19.00 14.22
CA ASP A 89 7.09 -20.07 14.42
C ASP A 89 7.78 -20.48 13.10
N ASN A 90 8.69 -21.45 13.16
CA ASN A 90 9.43 -21.92 11.98
C ASN A 90 8.56 -22.74 11.01
N ALA A 91 7.41 -23.25 11.46
CA ALA A 91 6.44 -23.93 10.61
C ALA A 91 5.46 -22.95 9.94
N GLY A 92 5.51 -21.67 10.32
CA GLY A 92 4.69 -20.59 9.79
C GLY A 92 3.37 -20.38 10.54
N ASN A 93 3.18 -20.98 11.71
CA ASN A 93 2.00 -20.73 12.55
C ASN A 93 2.15 -19.41 13.32
N GLU A 94 1.07 -18.66 13.47
CA GLU A 94 1.03 -17.45 14.28
C GLU A 94 1.22 -17.78 15.76
N THR A 95 2.24 -17.18 16.38
CA THR A 95 2.55 -17.33 17.81
C THR A 95 2.21 -16.09 18.61
N SER A 96 1.97 -14.96 17.94
CA SER A 96 1.50 -13.75 18.61
C SER A 96 0.85 -12.80 17.62
N VAL A 97 -0.12 -12.04 18.11
CA VAL A 97 -0.71 -10.90 17.42
C VAL A 97 -0.83 -9.76 18.42
N VAL A 98 -0.27 -8.59 18.12
CA VAL A 98 -0.33 -7.42 19.01
C VAL A 98 -0.80 -6.20 18.23
N GLY A 99 -1.97 -5.69 18.60
CA GLY A 99 -2.52 -4.44 18.08
C GLY A 99 -2.16 -3.27 18.99
N LYS A 100 -1.60 -2.20 18.43
CA LYS A 100 -1.23 -0.98 19.16
C LYS A 100 -1.83 0.27 18.53
N SER A 101 -2.17 1.24 19.36
CA SER A 101 -2.50 2.61 18.90
C SER A 101 -1.24 3.30 18.34
N SER A 102 -1.43 4.48 17.74
CA SER A 102 -0.30 5.33 17.30
C SER A 102 0.59 5.80 18.45
N SER A 103 0.04 5.91 19.66
CA SER A 103 0.80 6.16 20.90
C SER A 103 1.42 4.89 21.49
N SER A 104 1.48 3.79 20.75
CA SER A 104 2.02 2.48 21.15
C SER A 104 1.29 1.78 22.31
N ALA A 105 0.12 2.25 22.73
CA ALA A 105 -0.71 1.56 23.73
C ALA A 105 -1.25 0.26 23.15
N VAL A 106 -1.14 -0.85 23.89
CA VAL A 106 -1.69 -2.14 23.46
C VAL A 106 -3.22 -2.08 23.54
N LEU A 107 -3.87 -2.25 22.39
CA LEU A 107 -5.32 -2.29 22.26
C LEU A 107 -5.86 -3.72 22.31
N THR A 108 -5.07 -4.66 21.80
CA THR A 108 -5.41 -6.09 21.79
C THR A 108 -4.14 -6.92 21.66
N SER A 109 -4.16 -8.13 22.22
CA SER A 109 -3.06 -9.08 22.06
C SER A 109 -3.53 -10.53 22.17
N PHE A 110 -2.88 -11.40 21.39
CA PHE A 110 -2.90 -12.85 21.50
C PHE A 110 -1.46 -13.35 21.59
N SER A 111 -1.26 -14.40 22.40
CA SER A 111 0.01 -15.08 22.64
C SER A 111 -0.23 -16.51 23.10
#